data_AF-A0A1C5CD04-F1
#
_entry.id   AF-A0A1C5CD04-F1
#
_cell.length_a   1.000
_cell.length_b   1.000
_cell.length_c   1.000
_cell.angle_alpha   90.00
_cell.angle_beta   90.00
_cell.angle_gamma   90.00
#
_symmetry.space_group_name_H-M   'P 1'
#
loop_
_entity.id
_entity.type
_entity.pdbx_description
1 polymer ?
#
loop_
_entity_poly.entity_id
_entity_poly.type
_entity_poly.pdbx_seq_one_letter_code
_entity_poly.pdbx_strand_id
1 'polypeptide(L)'
;GAFVECSPHPVLTAAVQETLDAAGHEAIVAGTLRRDDGGARRLFTSFGEVFVHGVPVDWSQVFAGSGARHVDLPTYAFQHERYWWDPAALRKPAIPRDTAGPADDTGFWGAVESGDTETLAGTLDIDGASLAPVLPALRNWHRHRTAAAAVASWRYHTRWVPASLPDTPALTGTWLLAVPAGSAVAADRAAEVAAAVRDHGGEVTTLELPATATREDIARRLPGGTYAGVLSLLTAPDGPATADGIPRTGLTATVALFQALGDAGTGAPLWCLTHDAVTATDQDLRTHRDSAAAQHMVWGLGRIVALEHPERFGGLVDLPARPDARTGRLLAALLSGTTGEDQVALRPSGALVRRLARAAATGSHPAWRPRGTV
;
A
#
# COMPACT_ATOMS: atom_id res chain seq x y z
N GLY A 1 -3.18 -25.61 -32.44
CA GLY A 1 -1.97 -25.49 -33.31
C GLY A 1 -1.61 -24.02 -33.48
N ALA A 2 -0.60 -23.67 -34.28
CA ALA A 2 -0.26 -22.27 -34.56
C ALA A 2 0.07 -22.05 -36.05
N PHE A 3 -0.39 -20.93 -36.59
CA PHE A 3 -0.04 -20.41 -37.90
C PHE A 3 0.65 -19.06 -37.73
N VAL A 4 1.87 -18.94 -38.25
CA VAL A 4 2.64 -17.69 -38.21
C VAL A 4 2.93 -17.23 -39.62
N GLU A 5 2.32 -16.11 -40.02
CA GLU A 5 2.62 -15.47 -41.30
C GLU A 5 3.96 -14.72 -41.20
N CYS A 6 4.98 -15.23 -41.88
CA CYS A 6 6.26 -14.56 -41.98
C CYS A 6 6.24 -13.51 -43.10
N SER A 7 5.90 -12.26 -42.77
CA SER A 7 5.83 -11.18 -43.74
C SER A 7 6.06 -9.79 -43.09
N PRO A 8 6.53 -8.79 -43.86
CA PRO A 8 6.64 -7.41 -43.40
C PRO A 8 5.27 -6.77 -43.13
N HIS A 9 4.20 -7.36 -43.67
CA HIS A 9 2.82 -6.90 -43.52
C HIS A 9 1.86 -8.10 -43.68
N PRO A 10 1.41 -8.69 -42.56
CA PRO A 10 0.52 -9.83 -42.57
C PRO A 10 -0.84 -9.46 -43.17
N VAL A 11 -1.27 -10.21 -44.19
CA VAL A 11 -2.57 -10.01 -44.86
C VAL A 11 -3.46 -11.25 -44.82
N LEU A 12 -2.90 -12.40 -44.45
CA LEU A 12 -3.61 -13.69 -44.42
C LEU A 12 -4.16 -14.02 -43.04
N THR A 13 -3.69 -13.36 -41.98
CA THR A 13 -4.05 -13.67 -40.60
C THR A 13 -5.56 -13.65 -40.34
N ALA A 14 -6.28 -12.64 -40.84
CA ALA A 14 -7.74 -12.57 -40.69
C ALA A 14 -8.46 -13.70 -41.44
N ALA A 15 -8.11 -13.94 -42.71
CA ALA A 15 -8.74 -14.98 -43.54
C ALA A 15 -8.46 -16.40 -43.00
N VAL A 16 -7.27 -16.63 -42.48
CA VAL A 16 -6.89 -17.90 -41.84
C VAL A 16 -7.67 -18.08 -40.53
N GLN A 17 -7.84 -17.04 -39.72
CA GLN A 17 -8.64 -17.11 -38.50
C GLN A 17 -10.11 -17.43 -38.82
N GLU A 18 -10.72 -16.73 -39.77
CA GLU A 18 -12.10 -16.98 -40.20
C GLU A 18 -12.30 -18.41 -40.72
N THR A 19 -11.32 -18.96 -41.44
CA THR A 19 -11.35 -20.34 -41.95
C THR A 19 -11.28 -21.36 -40.81
N LEU A 20 -10.43 -21.11 -39.81
CA LEU A 20 -10.31 -21.97 -38.62
C LEU A 20 -11.58 -21.96 -37.78
N ASP A 21 -12.17 -20.78 -37.57
CA ASP A 21 -13.42 -20.60 -36.83
C ASP A 21 -14.57 -21.34 -37.54
N ALA A 22 -14.69 -21.16 -38.87
CA ALA A 22 -15.70 -21.86 -39.67
C ALA A 22 -15.52 -23.39 -39.68
N ALA A 23 -14.27 -23.87 -39.56
CA ALA A 23 -13.95 -25.29 -39.45
C ALA A 23 -14.03 -25.82 -38.00
N GLY A 24 -14.33 -24.98 -37.00
CA GLY A 24 -14.38 -25.37 -35.59
C GLY A 24 -13.04 -25.79 -35.00
N HIS A 25 -11.93 -25.25 -35.52
CA HIS A 25 -10.57 -25.56 -35.07
C HIS A 25 -9.97 -24.41 -34.27
N GLU A 26 -9.42 -24.70 -33.09
CA GLU A 26 -8.69 -23.72 -32.29
C GLU A 26 -7.19 -23.72 -32.65
N ALA A 27 -6.72 -22.61 -33.21
CA ALA A 27 -5.30 -22.36 -33.45
C ALA A 27 -4.95 -20.88 -33.34
N ILE A 28 -3.70 -20.60 -32.97
CA ILE A 28 -3.20 -19.23 -32.84
C ILE A 28 -2.77 -18.74 -34.22
N VAL A 29 -3.31 -17.61 -34.66
CA VAL A 29 -2.94 -16.99 -35.93
C VAL A 29 -2.22 -15.68 -35.65
N ALA A 30 -0.95 -15.61 -35.99
CA ALA A 30 -0.11 -14.43 -35.76
C ALA A 30 0.71 -14.08 -37.01
N GLY A 31 1.26 -12.86 -37.04
CA GLY A 31 2.20 -12.44 -38.08
C GLY A 31 3.50 -11.94 -37.47
N THR A 32 4.60 -11.93 -38.23
CA THR A 32 5.92 -11.57 -37.70
C THR A 32 6.13 -10.07 -37.55
N LEU A 33 5.91 -9.28 -38.60
CA LEU A 33 6.05 -7.82 -38.60
C LEU A 33 4.74 -7.12 -38.91
N ARG A 34 4.74 -5.78 -38.95
CA ARG A 34 3.60 -4.97 -39.40
C ARG A 34 4.08 -3.84 -40.29
N ARG A 35 3.22 -3.41 -41.22
CA ARG A 35 3.47 -2.22 -42.04
C ARG A 35 3.67 -1.02 -41.11
N ASP A 36 4.71 -0.25 -41.39
CA ASP A 36 5.10 0.95 -40.63
C ASP A 36 5.49 0.70 -39.15
N ASP A 37 5.59 -0.58 -38.73
CA ASP A 37 6.07 -1.01 -37.40
C ASP A 37 6.96 -2.25 -37.57
N GLY A 38 8.10 -2.06 -38.24
CA GLY A 38 9.09 -3.10 -38.49
C GLY A 38 10.18 -3.19 -37.42
N GLY A 39 11.12 -4.12 -37.62
CA GLY A 39 12.34 -4.24 -36.83
C GLY A 39 12.25 -5.19 -35.65
N ALA A 40 13.39 -5.32 -34.94
CA ALA A 40 13.58 -6.32 -33.88
C ALA A 40 12.49 -6.25 -32.82
N ARG A 41 12.18 -5.05 -32.29
CA ARG A 41 11.16 -4.88 -31.25
C ARG A 41 9.81 -5.50 -31.63
N ARG A 42 9.29 -5.22 -32.84
CA ARG A 42 8.03 -5.83 -33.32
C ARG A 42 8.15 -7.34 -33.44
N LEU A 43 9.24 -7.84 -34.00
CA LEU A 43 9.46 -9.29 -34.15
C LEU A 43 9.48 -10.00 -32.79
N PHE A 44 10.18 -9.43 -31.80
CA PHE A 44 10.20 -9.92 -30.42
C PHE A 44 8.81 -9.85 -29.76
N THR A 45 8.04 -8.78 -29.99
CA THR A 45 6.66 -8.70 -29.53
C THR A 45 5.80 -9.82 -30.13
N SER A 46 5.93 -10.11 -31.43
CA SER A 46 5.18 -11.19 -32.08
C SER A 46 5.57 -12.58 -31.55
N PHE A 47 6.84 -12.81 -31.22
CA PHE A 47 7.27 -14.04 -30.52
C PHE A 47 6.71 -14.13 -29.09
N GLY A 48 6.66 -13.00 -28.38
CA GLY A 48 5.99 -12.93 -27.07
C GLY A 48 4.50 -13.23 -27.17
N GLU A 49 3.81 -12.69 -28.18
CA GLU A 49 2.38 -12.91 -28.44
C GLU A 49 2.08 -14.40 -28.64
N VAL A 50 2.84 -15.13 -29.47
CA VAL A 50 2.62 -16.58 -29.64
C VAL A 50 3.01 -17.38 -28.40
N PHE A 51 4.06 -16.96 -27.68
CA PHE A 51 4.53 -17.64 -26.47
C PHE A 51 3.52 -17.59 -25.33
N VAL A 52 2.89 -16.44 -25.07
CA VAL A 52 1.86 -16.33 -24.01
C VAL A 52 0.59 -17.11 -24.31
N HIS A 53 0.34 -17.43 -25.58
CA HIS A 53 -0.74 -18.32 -26.00
C HIS A 53 -0.33 -19.80 -26.01
N GLY A 54 0.87 -20.14 -25.54
CA GLY A 54 1.31 -21.52 -25.33
C GLY A 54 2.09 -22.14 -26.48
N VAL A 55 2.51 -21.35 -27.49
CA VAL A 55 3.44 -21.84 -28.52
C VAL A 55 4.86 -21.88 -27.93
N PRO A 56 5.56 -23.02 -27.95
CA PRO A 56 6.93 -23.07 -27.47
C PRO A 56 7.83 -22.20 -28.36
N VAL A 57 8.51 -21.24 -27.74
CA VAL A 57 9.54 -20.40 -28.38
C VAL A 57 10.87 -20.72 -27.72
N ASP A 58 11.86 -21.08 -28.53
CA ASP A 58 13.23 -21.31 -28.04
C ASP A 58 13.95 -19.96 -27.85
N TRP A 59 13.76 -19.38 -26.66
CA TRP A 59 14.40 -18.12 -26.29
C TRP A 59 15.93 -18.20 -26.25
N SER A 60 16.51 -19.41 -26.11
CA SER A 60 17.97 -19.59 -26.11
C SER A 60 18.58 -19.26 -27.47
N GLN A 61 17.90 -19.62 -28.56
CA GLN A 61 18.32 -19.26 -29.92
C GLN A 61 18.11 -17.78 -30.22
N VAL A 62 16.99 -17.23 -29.74
CA VAL A 62 16.64 -15.83 -29.95
C VAL A 62 17.68 -14.87 -29.35
N PHE A 63 18.27 -15.23 -28.20
CA PHE A 63 19.29 -14.42 -27.52
C PHE A 63 20.74 -14.92 -27.72
N ALA A 64 20.97 -15.89 -28.60
CA ALA A 64 22.30 -16.42 -28.87
C ALA A 64 23.28 -15.31 -29.29
N GLY A 65 24.44 -15.25 -28.64
CA GLY A 65 25.49 -14.26 -28.94
C GLY A 65 25.24 -12.84 -28.41
N SER A 66 24.11 -12.56 -27.76
CA SER A 66 23.79 -11.23 -27.19
C SER A 66 24.42 -10.98 -25.81
N GLY A 67 24.94 -12.01 -25.15
CA GLY A 67 25.39 -11.95 -23.75
C GLY A 67 24.24 -11.90 -22.73
N ALA A 68 22.98 -11.93 -23.18
CA ALA A 68 21.82 -12.02 -22.31
C ALA A 68 21.84 -13.33 -21.51
N ARG A 69 21.40 -13.26 -20.26
CA ARG A 69 21.29 -14.40 -19.36
C ARG A 69 19.83 -14.57 -18.98
N HIS A 70 19.35 -15.80 -18.95
CA HIS A 70 18.07 -16.08 -18.30
C HIS A 70 18.25 -15.78 -16.82
N VAL A 71 17.56 -14.75 -16.35
CA VAL A 71 17.45 -14.45 -14.93
C VAL A 71 16.08 -14.94 -14.50
N ASP A 72 16.04 -15.72 -13.43
CA ASP A 72 14.76 -16.00 -12.80
C ASP A 72 14.19 -14.64 -12.39
N LEU A 73 13.00 -14.33 -12.89
CA LEU A 73 12.22 -13.26 -12.30
C LEU A 73 12.11 -13.59 -10.80
N PRO A 74 12.22 -12.59 -9.91
CA PRO A 74 11.95 -12.82 -8.49
C PRO A 74 10.66 -13.61 -8.41
N THR A 75 10.71 -14.82 -7.82
CA THR A 75 9.51 -15.61 -7.65
C THR A 75 8.53 -14.71 -6.94
N TYR A 76 7.43 -14.38 -7.64
CA TYR A 76 6.35 -13.61 -7.07
C TYR A 76 6.02 -14.24 -5.71
N ALA A 77 5.86 -13.42 -4.67
CA ALA A 77 5.68 -13.83 -3.26
C ALA A 77 4.38 -14.64 -2.99
N PHE A 78 3.76 -15.17 -4.03
CA PHE A 78 2.55 -15.97 -4.05
C PHE A 78 2.77 -17.28 -4.81
N GLN A 79 3.98 -17.84 -4.74
CA GLN A 79 4.19 -19.26 -4.96
C GLN A 79 3.11 -20.01 -4.18
N HIS A 80 2.29 -20.81 -4.88
CA HIS A 80 0.99 -21.34 -4.46
C HIS A 80 1.05 -22.36 -3.30
N GLU A 81 1.76 -22.07 -2.22
CA GLU A 81 1.48 -22.66 -0.93
C GLU A 81 0.43 -21.79 -0.22
N ARG A 82 -0.72 -22.39 0.10
CA ARG A 82 -1.79 -21.75 0.89
C ARG A 82 -1.31 -21.56 2.32
N TYR A 83 -0.45 -20.56 2.55
CA TYR A 83 0.17 -20.39 3.86
C TYR A 83 -0.68 -19.56 4.86
N TRP A 84 -1.79 -18.97 4.41
CA TRP A 84 -2.53 -18.00 5.23
C TRP A 84 -4.05 -17.99 5.02
N TRP A 85 -4.58 -18.84 4.12
CA TRP A 85 -6.01 -18.90 3.85
C TRP A 85 -6.49 -20.34 3.57
N ASP A 86 -6.75 -21.06 4.66
CA ASP A 86 -7.63 -22.22 4.62
C ASP A 86 -9.03 -21.80 5.12
N PRO A 87 -10.06 -21.76 4.24
CA PRO A 87 -11.43 -21.47 4.65
C PRO A 87 -11.97 -22.54 5.63
N ALA A 88 -11.37 -23.73 5.68
CA ALA A 88 -11.67 -24.72 6.70
C ALA A 88 -11.04 -24.36 8.07
N ALA A 89 -9.84 -23.76 8.10
CA ALA A 89 -9.21 -23.28 9.33
C ALA A 89 -9.92 -22.04 9.94
N LEU A 90 -10.65 -21.27 9.13
CA LEU A 90 -11.55 -20.20 9.58
C LEU A 90 -12.88 -20.68 10.14
N ARG A 91 -13.18 -22.00 10.11
CA ARG A 91 -14.20 -22.60 10.98
C ARG A 91 -13.68 -22.68 12.41
N LYS A 92 -13.23 -21.56 12.97
CA LYS A 92 -13.37 -21.36 14.41
C LYS A 92 -14.89 -21.31 14.68
N PRO A 93 -15.40 -21.99 15.71
CA PRO A 93 -16.78 -21.76 16.13
C PRO A 93 -16.95 -20.25 16.27
N ALA A 94 -17.98 -19.71 15.64
CA ALA A 94 -18.29 -18.29 15.72
C ALA A 94 -18.23 -17.91 17.19
N ILE A 95 -17.38 -16.92 17.55
CA ILE A 95 -17.59 -16.20 18.80
C ILE A 95 -19.07 -15.79 18.74
N PRO A 96 -19.91 -16.18 19.71
CA PRO A 96 -21.31 -15.82 19.70
C PRO A 96 -21.35 -14.31 19.48
N ARG A 97 -21.86 -13.90 18.32
CA ARG A 97 -22.25 -12.51 18.18
C ARG A 97 -23.32 -12.35 19.23
N ASP A 98 -23.09 -11.42 20.16
CA ASP A 98 -24.14 -10.97 21.05
C ASP A 98 -25.15 -10.18 20.20
N THR A 99 -25.91 -10.90 19.38
CA THR A 99 -27.14 -10.42 18.78
C THR A 99 -28.21 -10.58 19.85
N ALA A 100 -28.10 -9.76 20.89
CA ALA A 100 -29.24 -9.46 21.74
C ALA A 100 -30.20 -8.56 20.94
N GLY A 101 -30.95 -9.20 20.04
CA GLY A 101 -32.09 -8.71 19.27
C GLY A 101 -33.14 -9.83 19.21
N PRO A 102 -34.43 -9.51 18.98
CA PRO A 102 -35.54 -10.43 19.25
C PRO A 102 -35.53 -11.63 18.30
N ALA A 103 -35.66 -12.84 18.85
CA ALA A 103 -35.79 -14.15 18.22
C ALA A 103 -34.74 -14.51 17.13
N ASP A 104 -34.20 -15.73 17.22
CA ASP A 104 -33.27 -16.25 16.21
C ASP A 104 -34.03 -16.56 14.90
N ASP A 105 -34.12 -15.59 13.99
CA ASP A 105 -34.76 -15.72 12.66
C ASP A 105 -34.03 -16.70 11.71
N THR A 106 -33.01 -17.43 12.20
CA THR A 106 -32.20 -18.36 11.40
C THR A 106 -33.04 -19.44 10.72
N GLY A 107 -34.07 -19.97 11.42
CA GLY A 107 -34.97 -20.97 10.85
C GLY A 107 -35.79 -20.45 9.67
N PHE A 108 -36.29 -19.21 9.79
CA PHE A 108 -37.03 -18.54 8.74
C PHE A 108 -36.17 -18.32 7.49
N TRP A 109 -34.98 -17.73 7.63
CA TRP A 109 -34.10 -17.47 6.49
C TRP A 109 -33.53 -18.76 5.86
N GLY A 110 -33.35 -19.81 6.66
CA GLY A 110 -33.03 -21.15 6.16
C GLY A 110 -34.10 -21.70 5.20
N ALA A 111 -35.38 -21.58 5.57
CA ALA A 111 -36.51 -21.98 4.73
C ALA A 111 -36.65 -21.12 3.47
N VAL A 112 -36.42 -19.80 3.57
CA VAL A 112 -36.39 -18.90 2.39
C VAL A 112 -35.32 -19.34 1.39
N GLU A 113 -34.09 -19.64 1.85
CA GLU A 113 -32.99 -20.01 0.95
C GLU A 113 -33.13 -21.41 0.33
N SER A 114 -33.64 -22.38 1.08
CA SER A 114 -33.90 -23.76 0.60
C SER A 114 -35.09 -23.82 -0.35
N GLY A 115 -35.99 -22.83 -0.30
CA GLY A 115 -37.23 -22.82 -1.06
C GLY A 115 -38.34 -23.67 -0.43
N ASP A 116 -38.25 -23.95 0.87
CA ASP A 116 -39.22 -24.75 1.61
C ASP A 116 -40.50 -23.93 1.88
N THR A 117 -41.45 -24.03 0.96
CA THR A 117 -42.73 -23.32 1.02
C THR A 117 -43.65 -23.81 2.14
N GLU A 118 -43.55 -25.08 2.54
CA GLU A 118 -44.42 -25.68 3.57
C GLU A 118 -44.03 -25.14 4.95
N THR A 119 -42.74 -25.17 5.28
CA THR A 119 -42.21 -24.59 6.53
C THR A 119 -42.45 -23.09 6.59
N LEU A 120 -42.29 -22.36 5.47
CA LEU A 120 -42.51 -20.92 5.42
C LEU A 120 -44.01 -20.54 5.58
N ALA A 121 -44.91 -21.28 4.93
CA ALA A 121 -46.35 -21.09 5.03
C ALA A 121 -46.85 -21.33 6.45
N GLY A 122 -46.39 -22.39 7.11
CA GLY A 122 -46.71 -22.69 8.51
C GLY A 122 -46.16 -21.65 9.49
N THR A 123 -44.97 -21.08 9.22
CA THR A 123 -44.37 -20.03 10.07
C THR A 123 -45.11 -18.70 9.96
N LEU A 124 -45.61 -18.36 8.77
CA LEU A 124 -46.28 -17.09 8.49
C LEU A 124 -47.82 -17.15 8.64
N ASP A 125 -48.38 -18.34 8.90
CA ASP A 125 -49.83 -18.62 8.96
C ASP A 125 -50.57 -18.15 7.69
N ILE A 126 -50.02 -18.49 6.52
CA ILE A 126 -50.60 -18.15 5.20
C ILE A 126 -50.62 -19.35 4.26
N ASP A 127 -51.45 -19.26 3.21
CA ASP A 127 -51.49 -20.26 2.15
C ASP A 127 -50.18 -20.27 1.32
N GLY A 128 -49.57 -21.45 1.19
CA GLY A 128 -48.35 -21.66 0.40
C GLY A 128 -48.49 -21.28 -1.07
N ALA A 129 -49.70 -21.37 -1.65
CA ALA A 129 -49.96 -20.92 -3.02
C ALA A 129 -49.76 -19.40 -3.19
N SER A 130 -49.92 -18.63 -2.11
CA SER A 130 -49.69 -17.17 -2.09
C SER A 130 -48.19 -16.79 -2.00
N LEU A 131 -47.35 -17.71 -1.52
CA LEU A 131 -45.90 -17.49 -1.32
C LEU A 131 -45.06 -17.81 -2.56
N ALA A 132 -45.47 -18.79 -3.36
CA ALA A 132 -44.71 -19.25 -4.53
C ALA A 132 -44.31 -18.10 -5.50
N PRO A 133 -45.16 -17.08 -5.78
CA PRO A 133 -44.79 -15.99 -6.69
C PRO A 133 -43.72 -15.04 -6.14
N VAL A 134 -43.63 -14.87 -4.82
CA VAL A 134 -42.75 -13.87 -4.17
C VAL A 134 -41.43 -14.45 -3.66
N LEU A 135 -41.37 -15.77 -3.47
CA LEU A 135 -40.20 -16.45 -2.90
C LEU A 135 -38.89 -16.21 -3.68
N PRO A 136 -38.85 -16.23 -5.04
CA PRO A 136 -37.64 -15.89 -5.78
C PRO A 136 -37.16 -14.45 -5.52
N ALA A 137 -38.08 -13.49 -5.42
CA ALA A 137 -37.75 -12.10 -5.13
C ALA A 137 -37.22 -11.93 -3.70
N LEU A 138 -37.81 -12.62 -2.72
CA LEU A 138 -37.38 -12.60 -1.33
C LEU A 138 -35.98 -13.23 -1.16
N ARG A 139 -35.71 -14.35 -1.84
CA ARG A 139 -34.36 -14.97 -1.90
C ARG A 139 -33.35 -14.02 -2.50
N ASN A 140 -33.68 -13.41 -3.63
CA ASN A 140 -32.78 -12.45 -4.27
C ASN A 140 -32.48 -11.26 -3.36
N TRP A 141 -33.51 -10.72 -2.69
CA TRP A 141 -33.36 -9.64 -1.71
C TRP A 141 -32.46 -10.06 -0.54
N HIS A 142 -32.68 -11.24 0.05
CA HIS A 142 -31.90 -11.75 1.17
C HIS A 142 -30.43 -11.97 0.79
N ARG A 143 -30.17 -12.55 -0.40
CA ARG A 143 -28.82 -12.69 -0.95
C ARG A 143 -28.12 -11.35 -1.14
N HIS A 144 -28.80 -10.37 -1.75
CA HIS A 144 -28.25 -9.03 -1.94
C HIS A 144 -27.96 -8.35 -0.60
N ARG A 145 -28.86 -8.46 0.38
CA ARG A 145 -28.67 -7.91 1.72
C ARG A 145 -27.48 -8.56 2.45
N THR A 146 -27.37 -9.88 2.37
CA THR A 146 -26.28 -10.65 3.00
C THR A 146 -24.93 -10.33 2.35
N ALA A 147 -24.89 -10.27 1.01
CA ALA A 147 -23.71 -9.87 0.26
C ALA A 147 -23.30 -8.42 0.60
N ALA A 148 -24.25 -7.48 0.66
CA ALA A 148 -23.99 -6.10 1.05
C ALA A 148 -23.48 -5.99 2.49
N ALA A 149 -24.05 -6.75 3.43
CA ALA A 149 -23.58 -6.82 4.81
C ALA A 149 -22.16 -7.41 4.92
N ALA A 150 -21.86 -8.45 4.13
CA ALA A 150 -20.53 -9.04 4.05
C ALA A 150 -19.51 -8.03 3.52
N VAL A 151 -19.80 -7.37 2.39
CA VAL A 151 -18.95 -6.30 1.83
C VAL A 151 -18.80 -5.14 2.81
N ALA A 152 -19.87 -4.73 3.49
CA ALA A 152 -19.79 -3.69 4.52
C ALA A 152 -18.82 -4.06 5.64
N SER A 153 -18.75 -5.35 6.01
CA SER A 153 -17.82 -5.85 7.03
C SER A 153 -16.35 -5.84 6.59
N TRP A 154 -16.06 -5.72 5.29
CA TRP A 154 -14.71 -5.62 4.74
C TRP A 154 -14.20 -4.18 4.65
N ARG A 155 -15.07 -3.18 4.92
CA ARG A 155 -14.71 -1.77 4.78
C ARG A 155 -13.99 -1.27 6.03
N TYR A 156 -12.80 -0.74 5.80
CA TYR A 156 -12.00 -0.06 6.82
C TYR A 156 -11.56 1.30 6.31
N HIS A 157 -11.20 2.17 7.25
CA HIS A 157 -10.56 3.45 6.99
C HIS A 157 -9.50 3.69 8.06
N THR A 158 -8.55 4.56 7.74
CA THR A 158 -7.60 5.06 8.73
C THR A 158 -8.28 6.16 9.54
N ARG A 159 -8.11 6.13 10.86
CA ARG A 159 -8.45 7.23 11.77
C ARG A 159 -7.23 7.61 12.60
N TRP A 160 -7.24 8.85 13.08
CA TRP A 160 -6.21 9.38 13.96
C TRP A 160 -6.86 9.66 15.33
N VAL A 161 -6.27 9.11 16.38
CA VAL A 161 -6.84 9.14 17.74
C VAL A 161 -5.89 9.89 18.67
N PRO A 162 -6.38 10.77 19.56
CA PRO A 162 -5.53 11.42 20.56
C PRO A 162 -4.75 10.39 21.38
N ALA A 163 -3.47 10.66 21.58
CA ALA A 163 -2.59 9.88 22.45
C ALA A 163 -2.05 10.76 23.58
N SER A 164 -1.95 10.16 24.76
CA SER A 164 -1.31 10.78 25.92
C SER A 164 0.19 10.51 25.86
N LEU A 165 0.98 11.58 25.79
CA LEU A 165 2.45 11.51 25.90
C LEU A 165 2.88 12.06 27.27
N PRO A 166 4.08 11.70 27.77
CA PRO A 166 4.63 12.26 29.00
C PRO A 166 4.71 13.79 28.97
N ASP A 167 4.35 14.44 30.09
CA ASP A 167 4.37 15.90 30.20
C ASP A 167 5.78 16.48 30.29
N THR A 168 6.71 15.72 30.87
CA THR A 168 8.11 16.11 31.09
C THR A 168 9.05 15.11 30.42
N PRO A 169 9.28 15.23 29.11
CA PRO A 169 10.15 14.31 28.41
C PRO A 169 11.62 14.62 28.67
N ALA A 170 12.43 13.58 28.77
CA ALA A 170 13.88 13.65 28.86
C ALA A 170 14.48 12.70 27.83
N LEU A 171 15.35 13.24 26.99
CA LEU A 171 16.17 12.50 26.04
C LEU A 171 17.59 12.40 26.60
N THR A 172 18.28 11.32 26.26
CA THR A 172 19.65 11.07 26.68
C THR A 172 20.50 10.64 25.49
N GLY A 173 21.80 10.86 25.59
CA GLY A 173 22.77 10.43 24.58
C GLY A 173 22.71 11.24 23.29
N THR A 174 23.48 10.79 22.30
CA THR A 174 23.63 11.47 21.01
C THR A 174 22.61 10.99 19.99
N TRP A 175 21.96 11.92 19.32
CA TRP A 175 20.99 11.70 18.26
C TRP A 175 21.57 12.12 16.92
N LEU A 176 21.54 11.22 15.94
CA LEU A 176 21.95 11.53 14.58
C LEU A 176 20.79 12.18 13.84
N LEU A 177 21.00 13.36 13.25
CA LEU A 177 19.99 14.04 12.43
C LEU A 177 20.42 14.05 10.96
N ALA A 178 19.79 13.21 10.15
CA ALA A 178 20.04 13.13 8.71
C ALA A 178 19.21 14.18 7.95
N VAL A 179 19.89 15.06 7.21
CA VAL A 179 19.29 16.24 6.56
C VAL A 179 19.66 16.29 5.08
N PRO A 180 18.73 16.63 4.17
CA PRO A 180 19.07 16.93 2.78
C PRO A 180 20.07 18.08 2.66
N ALA A 181 21.15 17.88 1.90
CA ALA A 181 22.14 18.92 1.63
C ALA A 181 21.61 19.93 0.60
N GLY A 182 21.94 21.21 0.79
CA GLY A 182 21.67 22.27 -0.20
C GLY A 182 20.25 22.84 -0.20
N SER A 183 19.41 22.51 0.79
CA SER A 183 18.05 23.03 0.93
C SER A 183 17.93 23.90 2.19
N ALA A 184 17.69 25.21 2.02
CA ALA A 184 17.51 26.14 3.14
C ALA A 184 16.28 25.77 4.00
N VAL A 185 15.20 25.34 3.35
CA VAL A 185 13.99 24.86 4.05
C VAL A 185 14.30 23.61 4.88
N ALA A 186 15.13 22.70 4.37
CA ALA A 186 15.55 21.53 5.14
C ALA A 186 16.46 21.91 6.32
N ALA A 187 17.33 22.91 6.14
CA ALA A 187 18.20 23.42 7.20
C ALA A 187 17.39 24.07 8.34
N ASP A 188 16.37 24.87 8.02
CA ASP A 188 15.48 25.48 9.02
C ASP A 188 14.74 24.41 9.83
N ARG A 189 14.15 23.43 9.15
CA ARG A 189 13.50 22.28 9.81
C ARG A 189 14.47 21.46 10.65
N ALA A 190 15.70 21.28 10.19
CA ALA A 190 16.73 20.60 10.96
C ALA A 190 17.11 21.37 12.22
N ALA A 191 17.18 22.70 12.16
CA ALA A 191 17.43 23.54 13.33
C ALA A 191 16.30 23.41 14.37
N GLU A 192 15.04 23.41 13.94
CA GLU A 192 13.88 23.23 14.82
C GLU A 192 13.88 21.86 15.51
N VAL A 193 14.09 20.78 14.74
CA VAL A 193 14.17 19.41 15.28
C VAL A 193 15.37 19.27 16.23
N ALA A 194 16.52 19.83 15.86
CA ALA A 194 17.71 19.78 16.71
C ALA A 194 17.52 20.56 18.01
N ALA A 195 16.84 21.72 17.98
CA ALA A 195 16.48 22.47 19.18
C ALA A 195 15.56 21.65 20.08
N ALA A 196 14.53 21.01 19.52
CA ALA A 196 13.62 20.15 20.29
C ALA A 196 14.35 19.01 21.03
N VAL A 197 15.37 18.40 20.42
CA VAL A 197 16.18 17.36 21.08
C VAL A 197 17.06 17.95 22.20
N ARG A 198 17.75 19.06 21.92
CA ARG A 198 18.66 19.72 22.88
C ARG A 198 17.93 20.27 24.10
N ASP A 199 16.78 20.90 23.89
CA ASP A 199 15.95 21.49 24.95
C ASP A 199 15.45 20.43 25.96
N HIS A 200 15.47 19.15 25.56
CA HIS A 200 15.05 18.03 26.39
C HIS A 200 16.20 17.08 26.75
N GLY A 201 17.47 17.52 26.64
CA GLY A 201 18.63 16.83 27.21
C GLY A 201 19.41 15.92 26.25
N GLY A 202 18.98 15.79 24.99
CA GLY A 202 19.73 15.03 23.98
C GLY A 202 20.83 15.86 23.32
N GLU A 203 21.90 15.21 22.89
CA GLU A 203 22.91 15.82 22.01
C GLU A 203 22.55 15.55 20.56
N VAL A 204 22.88 16.46 19.63
CA VAL A 204 22.56 16.29 18.20
C VAL A 204 23.81 16.38 17.35
N THR A 205 24.03 15.37 16.52
CA THR A 205 25.04 15.36 15.46
C THR A 205 24.33 15.35 14.11
N THR A 206 24.56 16.38 13.30
CA THR A 206 23.93 16.49 11.99
C THR A 206 24.76 15.76 10.93
N LEU A 207 24.07 15.03 10.05
CA LEU A 207 24.63 14.40 8.85
C LEU A 207 23.93 14.94 7.61
N GLU A 208 24.61 15.81 6.87
CA GLU A 208 24.10 16.34 5.61
C GLU A 208 24.35 15.36 4.46
N LEU A 209 23.31 15.08 3.67
CA LEU A 209 23.34 14.09 2.60
C LEU A 209 22.83 14.69 1.29
N PRO A 210 23.60 14.63 0.19
CA PRO A 210 23.07 14.97 -1.13
C PRO A 210 21.97 13.97 -1.53
N ALA A 211 21.00 14.42 -2.33
CA ALA A 211 19.89 13.59 -2.79
C ALA A 211 20.32 12.31 -3.54
N THR A 212 21.55 12.28 -4.07
CA THR A 212 22.14 11.15 -4.79
C THR A 212 23.04 10.25 -3.93
N ALA A 213 23.14 10.51 -2.62
CA ALA A 213 24.01 9.72 -1.74
C ALA A 213 23.61 8.24 -1.77
N THR A 214 24.57 7.37 -2.11
CA THR A 214 24.36 5.93 -2.04
C THR A 214 24.50 5.42 -0.60
N ARG A 215 24.12 4.17 -0.37
CA ARG A 215 24.35 3.45 0.88
C ARG A 215 25.82 3.52 1.32
N GLU A 216 26.75 3.30 0.39
CA GLU A 216 28.20 3.33 0.65
C GLU A 216 28.71 4.75 0.93
N ASP A 217 28.14 5.77 0.27
CA ASP A 217 28.46 7.16 0.56
C ASP A 217 28.02 7.56 1.96
N ILE A 218 26.81 7.14 2.36
CA ILE A 218 26.27 7.41 3.70
C ILE A 218 27.14 6.70 4.74
N ALA A 219 27.44 5.42 4.56
CA ALA A 219 28.25 4.64 5.48
C ALA A 219 29.64 5.26 5.74
N ARG A 220 30.28 5.82 4.70
CA ARG A 220 31.58 6.53 4.83
C ARG A 220 31.49 7.88 5.54
N ARG A 221 30.33 8.53 5.48
CA ARG A 221 30.10 9.85 6.10
C ARG A 221 29.54 9.76 7.51
N LEU A 222 29.09 8.58 7.96
CA LEU A 222 28.58 8.38 9.30
C LEU A 222 29.64 8.82 10.33
N PRO A 223 29.30 9.75 11.24
CA PRO A 223 30.17 10.07 12.35
C PRO A 223 30.42 8.81 13.19
N GLY A 224 31.62 8.71 13.77
CA GLY A 224 31.92 7.65 14.74
C GLY A 224 31.15 7.88 16.04
N GLY A 225 30.65 6.80 16.64
CA GLY A 225 29.97 6.86 17.95
C GLY A 225 28.75 5.95 18.02
N THR A 226 28.10 5.98 19.18
CA THR A 226 26.82 5.30 19.43
C THR A 226 25.70 6.32 19.47
N TYR A 227 24.56 5.99 18.88
CA TYR A 227 23.41 6.87 18.85
C TYR A 227 22.28 6.33 19.72
N ALA A 228 21.61 7.21 20.46
CA ALA A 228 20.36 6.89 21.16
C ALA A 228 19.19 6.74 20.18
N GLY A 229 19.26 7.43 19.03
CA GLY A 229 18.30 7.33 17.94
C GLY A 229 18.75 8.12 16.72
N VAL A 230 18.11 7.83 15.58
CA VAL A 230 18.36 8.54 14.32
C VAL A 230 17.07 9.23 13.87
N LEU A 231 17.16 10.52 13.57
CA LEU A 231 16.07 11.34 13.03
C LEU A 231 16.37 11.62 11.56
N SER A 232 15.42 11.31 10.66
CA SER A 232 15.57 11.54 9.23
C SER A 232 14.58 12.58 8.73
N LEU A 233 15.12 13.68 8.19
CA LEU A 233 14.40 14.70 7.42
C LEU A 233 14.51 14.48 5.90
N LEU A 234 15.08 13.33 5.48
CA LEU A 234 15.27 12.99 4.07
C LEU A 234 13.95 12.73 3.33
N THR A 235 12.81 12.72 4.02
CA THR A 235 11.51 12.44 3.40
C THR A 235 11.05 13.54 2.44
N ALA A 236 11.55 14.76 2.61
CA ALA A 236 11.18 15.91 1.78
C ALA A 236 11.70 15.75 0.34
N PRO A 237 10.88 16.07 -0.68
CA PRO A 237 11.31 15.99 -2.06
C PRO A 237 12.21 17.17 -2.44
N ASP A 238 13.51 16.93 -2.63
CA ASP A 238 14.47 17.91 -3.17
C ASP A 238 14.91 17.58 -4.61
N GLY A 239 14.15 16.72 -5.31
CA GLY A 239 14.50 16.22 -6.66
C GLY A 239 13.53 16.68 -7.75
N PRO A 240 13.94 16.65 -9.03
CA PRO A 240 13.05 16.94 -10.15
C PRO A 240 11.88 15.97 -10.16
N ALA A 241 10.69 16.49 -10.48
CA ALA A 241 9.51 15.68 -10.70
C ALA A 241 9.76 14.67 -11.83
N THR A 242 9.34 13.42 -11.62
CA THR A 242 9.33 12.37 -12.64
C THR A 242 8.19 12.60 -13.65
N ALA A 243 8.05 11.73 -14.66
CA ALA A 243 7.00 11.88 -15.69
C ALA A 243 5.57 11.97 -15.13
N ASP A 244 5.34 11.42 -13.93
CA ASP A 244 4.08 11.47 -13.17
C ASP A 244 4.00 12.64 -12.16
N GLY A 245 5.01 13.52 -12.12
CA GLY A 245 5.01 14.71 -11.27
C GLY A 245 5.54 14.49 -9.84
N ILE A 246 5.85 13.26 -9.41
CA ILE A 246 6.10 12.92 -8.00
C ILE A 246 7.57 12.51 -7.75
N PRO A 247 8.39 13.36 -7.09
CA PRO A 247 9.78 13.02 -6.80
C PRO A 247 9.91 11.80 -5.90
N ARG A 248 10.90 10.94 -6.21
CA ARG A 248 11.20 9.71 -5.45
C ARG A 248 12.46 9.82 -4.58
N THR A 249 13.15 10.97 -4.61
CA THR A 249 14.44 11.18 -3.93
C THR A 249 14.36 10.90 -2.44
N GLY A 250 13.30 11.35 -1.77
CA GLY A 250 13.16 11.11 -0.33
C GLY A 250 12.96 9.64 0.03
N LEU A 251 12.25 8.88 -0.81
CA LEU A 251 12.13 7.43 -0.65
C LEU A 251 13.49 6.74 -0.83
N THR A 252 14.19 7.02 -1.93
CA THR A 252 15.48 6.38 -2.22
C THR A 252 16.55 6.72 -1.19
N ALA A 253 16.59 7.98 -0.72
CA ALA A 253 17.51 8.42 0.32
C ALA A 253 17.20 7.75 1.67
N THR A 254 15.91 7.57 2.01
CA THR A 254 15.51 6.86 3.23
C THR A 254 15.93 5.38 3.19
N VAL A 255 15.77 4.70 2.04
CA VAL A 255 16.25 3.32 1.86
C VAL A 255 17.76 3.24 2.02
N ALA A 256 18.51 4.12 1.35
CA ALA A 256 19.97 4.15 1.43
C ALA A 256 20.47 4.42 2.86
N LEU A 257 19.83 5.35 3.59
CA LEU A 257 20.14 5.64 4.99
C LEU A 257 19.90 4.41 5.87
N PHE A 258 18.73 3.78 5.77
CA PHE A 258 18.39 2.61 6.58
C PHE A 258 19.39 1.46 6.35
N GLN A 259 19.75 1.20 5.10
CA GLN A 259 20.74 0.19 4.75
C GLN A 259 22.15 0.52 5.27
N ALA A 260 22.58 1.78 5.17
CA ALA A 260 23.89 2.21 5.66
C ALA A 260 24.01 2.13 7.19
N LEU A 261 22.95 2.50 7.92
CA LEU A 261 22.88 2.33 9.38
C LEU A 261 22.98 0.85 9.78
N GLY A 262 22.41 -0.03 8.96
CA GLY A 262 22.51 -1.47 9.11
C GLY A 262 23.92 -2.01 8.90
N ASP A 263 24.62 -1.56 7.86
CA ASP A 263 26.01 -1.96 7.60
C ASP A 263 26.97 -1.51 8.68
N ALA A 264 26.75 -0.32 9.20
CA ALA A 264 27.57 0.24 10.27
C ALA A 264 27.24 -0.38 11.65
N GLY A 265 26.21 -1.24 11.75
CA GLY A 265 25.85 -1.90 13.01
C GLY A 265 25.42 -0.93 14.12
N THR A 266 24.85 0.23 13.75
CA THR A 266 24.54 1.32 14.71
C THR A 266 23.53 0.93 15.78
N GLY A 267 22.59 0.02 15.48
CA GLY A 267 21.57 -0.49 16.41
C GLY A 267 20.52 0.53 16.87
N ALA A 268 20.70 1.81 16.55
CA ALA A 268 19.81 2.89 16.98
C ALA A 268 18.50 2.92 16.17
N PRO A 269 17.35 3.20 16.80
CA PRO A 269 16.07 3.25 16.11
C PRO A 269 16.00 4.45 15.15
N LEU A 270 15.64 4.19 13.89
CA LEU A 270 15.37 5.21 12.88
C LEU A 270 13.94 5.75 13.00
N TRP A 271 13.81 7.07 13.09
CA TRP A 271 12.57 7.83 13.04
C TRP A 271 12.54 8.69 11.78
N CYS A 272 11.54 8.49 10.92
CA CYS A 272 11.36 9.29 9.71
C CYS A 272 10.35 10.41 9.98
N LEU A 273 10.79 11.65 9.78
CA LEU A 273 9.99 12.84 10.01
C LEU A 273 9.43 13.35 8.68
N THR A 274 8.12 13.51 8.59
CA THR A 274 7.41 14.17 7.48
C THR A 274 6.81 15.49 7.95
N HIS A 275 6.43 16.37 7.02
CA HIS A 275 5.78 17.65 7.31
C HIS A 275 4.52 17.80 6.47
N ASP A 276 3.37 18.00 7.13
CA ASP A 276 2.04 18.10 6.53
C ASP A 276 1.76 16.99 5.48
N ALA A 277 2.30 15.78 5.69
CA ALA A 277 2.20 14.68 4.73
C ALA A 277 0.96 13.79 4.96
N VAL A 278 0.31 13.91 6.13
CA VAL A 278 -0.88 13.15 6.47
C VAL A 278 -2.04 14.06 6.86
N THR A 279 -3.25 13.65 6.51
CA THR A 279 -4.48 14.28 7.02
C THR A 279 -4.87 13.58 8.31
N ALA A 280 -4.47 14.15 9.45
CA ALA A 280 -4.80 13.66 10.78
C ALA A 280 -6.08 14.30 11.33
N THR A 281 -6.35 15.55 10.95
CA THR A 281 -7.53 16.31 11.37
C THR A 281 -8.25 16.94 10.17
N ASP A 282 -9.49 17.40 10.36
CA ASP A 282 -10.22 18.16 9.34
C ASP A 282 -9.55 19.50 9.00
N GLN A 283 -8.69 20.04 9.87
CA GLN A 283 -7.92 21.26 9.60
C GLN A 283 -6.84 20.99 8.54
N ASP A 284 -6.26 19.79 8.52
CA ASP A 284 -5.24 19.38 7.56
C ASP A 284 -5.79 19.24 6.13
N LEU A 285 -7.12 19.09 5.96
CA LEU A 285 -7.73 19.02 4.62
C LEU A 285 -7.55 20.31 3.82
N ARG A 286 -7.21 21.42 4.49
CA ARG A 286 -7.11 22.76 3.90
C ARG A 286 -5.68 23.17 3.52
N THR A 287 -4.66 22.35 3.78
CA THR A 287 -3.24 22.64 3.44
C THR A 287 -2.82 22.07 2.07
N HIS A 288 -1.72 22.60 1.51
CA HIS A 288 -1.24 22.32 0.15
C HIS A 288 -0.71 20.88 0.00
N ARG A 289 -1.44 20.03 -0.74
CA ARG A 289 -1.26 18.55 -0.79
C ARG A 289 -0.15 18.04 -1.71
N ASP A 290 0.45 18.89 -2.56
CA ASP A 290 1.30 18.41 -3.66
C ASP A 290 2.64 17.81 -3.18
N SER A 291 3.20 18.29 -2.06
CA SER A 291 4.41 17.73 -1.44
C SER A 291 4.14 16.47 -0.59
N ALA A 292 2.87 16.22 -0.23
CA ALA A 292 2.50 15.13 0.66
C ALA A 292 2.65 13.75 -0.01
N ALA A 293 2.37 13.65 -1.31
CA ALA A 293 2.40 12.38 -2.03
C ALA A 293 3.80 11.73 -2.00
N ALA A 294 4.86 12.52 -2.20
CA ALA A 294 6.24 12.03 -2.16
C ALA A 294 6.63 11.52 -0.77
N GLN A 295 6.28 12.28 0.27
CA GLN A 295 6.54 11.92 1.67
C GLN A 295 5.73 10.67 2.09
N HIS A 296 4.53 10.47 1.54
CA HIS A 296 3.69 9.32 1.86
C HIS A 296 4.28 7.98 1.42
N MET A 297 5.17 7.97 0.42
CA MET A 297 5.91 6.75 0.06
C MET A 297 6.78 6.26 1.21
N VAL A 298 7.36 7.18 2.01
CA VAL A 298 8.13 6.84 3.21
C VAL A 298 7.22 6.23 4.29
N TRP A 299 5.97 6.68 4.41
CA TRP A 299 4.99 6.04 5.29
C TRP A 299 4.66 4.61 4.86
N GLY A 300 4.61 4.34 3.55
CA GLY A 300 4.48 2.99 3.00
C GLY A 300 5.68 2.11 3.37
N LEU A 301 6.89 2.59 3.09
CA LEU A 301 8.15 1.90 3.38
C LEU A 301 8.32 1.63 4.88
N GLY A 302 8.17 2.66 5.72
CA GLY A 302 8.42 2.57 7.16
C GLY A 302 7.55 1.53 7.86
N ARG A 303 6.30 1.34 7.42
CA ARG A 303 5.43 0.28 7.94
C ARG A 303 5.92 -1.13 7.62
N ILE A 304 6.65 -1.31 6.52
CA ILE A 304 7.28 -2.59 6.18
C ILE A 304 8.57 -2.77 6.98
N VAL A 305 9.39 -1.72 7.05
CA VAL A 305 10.64 -1.74 7.82
C VAL A 305 10.38 -2.04 9.30
N ALA A 306 9.29 -1.50 9.88
CA ALA A 306 8.88 -1.79 11.26
C ALA A 306 8.56 -3.28 11.49
N LEU A 307 8.12 -4.01 10.47
CA LEU A 307 7.84 -5.46 10.54
C LEU A 307 9.10 -6.30 10.31
N GLU A 308 9.95 -5.89 9.37
CA GLU A 308 11.17 -6.63 9.01
C GLU A 308 12.30 -6.43 10.03
N HIS A 309 12.38 -5.23 10.61
CA HIS A 309 13.46 -4.79 11.51
C HIS A 309 12.94 -3.97 12.70
N PRO A 310 12.07 -4.56 13.55
CA PRO A 310 11.47 -3.86 14.69
C PRO A 310 12.51 -3.34 15.69
N GLU A 311 13.70 -3.93 15.73
CA GLU A 311 14.80 -3.55 16.62
C GLU A 311 15.56 -2.31 16.18
N ARG A 312 15.39 -1.87 14.91
CA ARG A 312 16.13 -0.72 14.32
C ARG A 312 15.21 0.39 13.80
N PHE A 313 13.91 0.25 13.98
CA PHE A 313 12.94 1.22 13.48
C PHE A 313 12.12 1.77 14.64
N GLY A 314 12.22 3.08 14.85
CA GLY A 314 11.46 3.79 15.88
C GLY A 314 10.05 4.12 15.42
N GLY A 315 9.92 4.74 14.23
CA GLY A 315 8.61 5.07 13.70
C GLY A 315 8.57 6.19 12.65
N LEU A 316 7.34 6.59 12.35
CA LEU A 316 6.93 7.63 11.41
C LEU A 316 6.25 8.75 12.17
N VAL A 317 6.75 9.99 12.00
CA VAL A 317 6.19 11.17 12.68
C VAL A 317 5.88 12.25 11.66
N ASP A 318 4.63 12.68 11.58
CA ASP A 318 4.24 13.84 10.76
C ASP A 318 4.17 15.10 11.63
N LEU A 319 5.00 16.08 11.31
CA LEU A 319 5.06 17.38 11.94
C LEU A 319 4.13 18.37 11.20
N PRO A 320 3.63 19.42 11.89
CA PRO A 320 2.94 20.49 11.18
C PRO A 320 3.92 21.26 10.30
N ALA A 321 3.45 21.98 9.27
CA ALA A 321 4.32 22.81 8.42
C ALA A 321 5.16 23.84 9.19
N ARG A 322 4.69 24.27 10.36
CA ARG A 322 5.41 25.19 11.27
C ARG A 322 5.38 24.61 12.69
N PRO A 323 6.39 23.81 13.06
CA PRO A 323 6.59 23.36 14.43
C PRO A 323 6.77 24.53 15.40
N ASP A 324 6.24 24.39 16.60
CA ASP A 324 6.44 25.31 17.71
C ASP A 324 7.08 24.59 18.91
N ALA A 325 7.35 25.32 20.00
CA ALA A 325 7.94 24.75 21.21
C ALA A 325 7.11 23.58 21.79
N ARG A 326 5.78 23.64 21.64
CA ARG A 326 4.89 22.54 22.07
C ARG A 326 5.09 21.31 21.19
N THR A 327 5.21 21.48 19.88
CA THR A 327 5.51 20.41 18.92
C THR A 327 6.86 19.77 19.25
N GLY A 328 7.88 20.58 19.58
CA GLY A 328 9.19 20.09 20.01
C GLY A 328 9.11 19.23 21.28
N ARG A 329 8.35 19.66 22.29
CA ARG A 329 8.10 18.86 23.50
C ARG A 329 7.38 17.54 23.20
N LEU A 330 6.34 17.57 22.36
CA LEU A 330 5.62 16.34 21.98
C LEU A 330 6.52 15.38 21.19
N LEU A 331 7.39 15.90 20.33
CA LEU A 331 8.39 15.11 19.61
C LEU A 331 9.35 14.45 20.60
N ALA A 332 9.94 15.21 21.54
CA ALA A 332 10.81 14.65 22.57
C ALA A 332 10.10 13.59 23.43
N ALA A 333 8.82 13.80 23.76
CA ALA A 333 8.03 12.84 24.51
C ALA A 333 7.80 11.53 23.76
N LEU A 334 7.55 11.60 22.45
CA LEU A 334 7.47 10.41 21.61
C LEU A 334 8.82 9.69 21.52
N LEU A 335 9.91 10.43 21.27
CA LEU A 335 11.26 9.89 21.11
C LEU A 335 11.84 9.27 22.38
N SER A 336 11.28 9.57 23.57
CA SER A 336 11.62 8.91 24.83
C SER A 336 11.31 7.40 24.85
N GLY A 337 10.54 6.89 23.88
CA GLY A 337 10.25 5.47 23.71
C GLY A 337 9.24 4.89 24.70
N THR A 338 8.55 5.74 25.47
CA THR A 338 7.67 5.31 26.56
C THR A 338 6.27 4.86 26.12
N THR A 339 5.86 5.11 24.88
CA THR A 339 4.48 4.89 24.41
C THR A 339 4.29 3.65 23.53
N GLY A 340 5.36 3.18 22.87
CA GLY A 340 5.28 2.11 21.88
C GLY A 340 4.56 2.49 20.57
N GLU A 341 4.28 3.78 20.35
CA GLU A 341 3.60 4.27 19.16
C GLU A 341 4.59 4.60 18.05
N ASP A 342 4.38 4.03 16.86
CA ASP A 342 5.31 4.11 15.71
C ASP A 342 4.74 4.90 14.51
N GLN A 343 3.50 5.38 14.60
CA GLN A 343 2.79 6.09 13.53
C GLN A 343 2.02 7.27 14.11
N VAL A 344 2.66 8.42 14.17
CA VAL A 344 2.19 9.58 14.93
C VAL A 344 2.11 10.83 14.07
N ALA A 345 1.06 11.62 14.25
CA ALA A 345 0.95 12.98 13.72
C ALA A 345 0.95 13.96 14.90
N LEU A 346 1.89 14.90 14.91
CA LEU A 346 1.95 15.98 15.88
C LEU A 346 1.24 17.19 15.32
N ARG A 347 0.32 17.75 16.11
CA ARG A 347 -0.45 18.94 15.77
C ARG A 347 -0.51 19.87 16.98
N PRO A 348 -0.89 21.15 16.80
CA PRO A 348 -1.11 22.06 17.93
C PRO A 348 -2.11 21.53 18.96
N SER A 349 -3.07 20.70 18.54
CA SER A 349 -4.04 20.04 19.41
C SER A 349 -3.45 18.92 20.27
N GLY A 350 -2.31 18.33 19.90
CA GLY A 350 -1.67 17.22 20.60
C GLY A 350 -1.10 16.16 19.65
N ALA A 351 -0.67 15.05 20.23
CA ALA A 351 -0.24 13.88 19.47
C ALA A 351 -1.44 13.02 19.06
N LEU A 352 -1.45 12.59 17.82
CA LEU A 352 -2.48 11.72 17.24
C LEU A 352 -1.82 10.45 16.72
N VAL A 353 -2.36 9.29 17.07
CA VAL A 353 -1.83 7.99 16.65
C VAL A 353 -2.72 7.36 15.58
N ARG A 354 -2.09 6.73 14.60
CA ARG A 354 -2.79 6.10 13.49
C ARG A 354 -3.46 4.79 13.93
N ARG A 355 -4.72 4.59 13.55
CA ARG A 355 -5.49 3.35 13.79
C ARG A 355 -6.30 2.96 12.57
N LEU A 356 -6.48 1.66 12.37
CA LEU A 356 -7.43 1.12 11.39
C LEU A 356 -8.78 0.92 12.09
N ALA A 357 -9.86 1.48 11.54
CA ALA A 357 -11.21 1.35 12.08
C ALA A 357 -12.20 0.89 11.02
N ARG A 358 -13.22 0.15 11.43
CA ARG A 358 -14.33 -0.24 10.55
C ARG A 358 -15.03 1.01 10.02
N ALA A 359 -15.30 1.03 8.73
CA ALA A 359 -16.09 2.09 8.12
C ALA A 359 -17.56 1.67 8.13
N ALA A 360 -18.38 2.36 8.93
CA ALA A 360 -19.81 2.16 8.90
C ALA A 360 -20.40 2.61 7.55
N ALA A 361 -21.41 1.91 7.07
CA ALA A 361 -22.19 2.38 5.92
C ALA A 361 -23.09 3.53 6.40
N THR A 362 -22.59 4.76 6.32
CA THR A 362 -23.37 5.95 6.66
C THR A 362 -24.11 6.45 5.43
N GLY A 363 -25.45 6.36 5.45
CA GLY A 363 -26.33 7.07 4.54
C GLY A 363 -26.62 6.41 3.18
N SER A 364 -27.80 6.71 2.64
CA SER A 364 -28.16 6.43 1.25
C SER A 364 -27.49 7.49 0.37
N HIS A 365 -26.35 7.16 -0.23
CA HIS A 365 -25.80 7.95 -1.32
C HIS A 365 -26.56 7.63 -2.62
N PRO A 366 -26.75 8.60 -3.52
CA PRO A 366 -27.33 8.31 -4.83
C PRO A 366 -26.49 7.23 -5.52
N ALA A 367 -27.17 6.22 -6.08
CA ALA A 367 -26.51 5.13 -6.77
C ALA A 367 -25.64 5.69 -7.92
N TRP A 368 -24.33 5.46 -7.85
CA TRP A 368 -23.42 5.83 -8.93
C TRP A 368 -23.80 5.02 -10.18
N ARG A 369 -23.99 5.72 -11.30
CA ARG A 369 -24.27 5.12 -12.60
C ARG A 369 -23.29 5.68 -13.62
N PRO A 370 -22.50 4.84 -14.30
CA PRO A 370 -21.62 5.33 -15.35
C PRO A 370 -22.44 5.99 -16.46
N ARG A 371 -21.92 7.05 -17.07
CA ARG A 371 -22.50 7.74 -18.23
C ARG A 371 -21.40 8.02 -19.24
N GLY A 372 -21.70 7.85 -20.53
CA GLY A 372 -20.71 8.02 -21.60
C GLY A 372 -19.67 6.91 -21.62
N THR A 373 -18.45 7.22 -22.04
CA THR A 373 -17.29 6.31 -22.02
C THR A 373 -16.68 6.27 -20.62
N VAL A 374 -16.48 5.07 -20.08
CA VAL A 374 -15.83 4.80 -18.78
C VAL A 374 -14.40 4.34 -19.01
#